data_AF-A0A2N2MG19-F1
#
_entry.id   AF-A0A2N2MG19-F1
#
_cell.length_a   1.000
_cell.length_b   1.000
_cell.length_c   1.000
_cell.angle_alpha   90.00
_cell.angle_beta   90.00
_cell.angle_gamma   90.00
#
_symmetry.space_group_name_H-M   'P 1'
#
loop_
_entity.id
_entity.type
_entity.pdbx_description
1 polymer ?
#
loop_
_entity_poly.entity_id
_entity_poly.type
_entity_poly.pdbx_seq_one_letter_code
_entity_poly.pdbx_strand_id
1 'polypeptide(L)'
;MFGGLFKLAFGILDGVIQQIVSQVRIVEDAVTGPLRGIVGQIVSGAWKGDGATRFVDEMNSEVIPMLVNIMNVNQGYASAISRSVERMRQAERQATQAAQTLMDVFGQIF
;
A
#
# COMPACT_ATOMS: atom_id res chain seq x y z
N MET A 1 16.20 -22.26 15.31
CA MET A 1 15.40 -22.69 14.14
C MET A 1 14.23 -21.75 13.84
N PHE A 2 13.40 -21.38 14.83
CA PHE A 2 12.22 -20.52 14.61
C PHE A 2 12.52 -19.12 14.03
N GLY A 3 13.57 -18.42 14.50
CA GLY A 3 13.91 -17.08 13.98
C GLY A 3 14.36 -17.04 12.51
N GLY A 4 14.73 -18.17 11.90
CA GLY A 4 15.11 -18.23 10.48
C GLY A 4 13.89 -18.23 9.54
N LEU A 5 12.84 -18.98 9.90
CA LEU A 5 11.58 -19.04 9.17
C LEU A 5 10.80 -17.71 9.25
N PHE A 6 10.79 -17.07 10.42
CA PHE A 6 10.14 -15.77 10.58
C PHE A 6 10.85 -14.66 9.78
N LYS A 7 12.18 -14.64 9.75
CA LYS A 7 12.94 -13.69 8.91
C LYS A 7 12.63 -13.85 7.41
N LEU A 8 12.48 -15.09 6.93
CA LEU A 8 12.12 -15.35 5.53
C LEU A 8 10.70 -14.86 5.21
N ALA A 9 9.74 -15.14 6.10
CA ALA A 9 8.35 -14.68 5.95
C ALA A 9 8.23 -13.15 5.98
N PHE A 10 8.97 -12.47 6.87
CA PHE A 10 9.01 -11.01 6.90
C PHE A 10 9.64 -10.39 5.65
N GLY A 11 10.70 -11.00 5.11
CA GLY A 11 11.32 -10.53 3.87
C GLY A 11 10.38 -10.59 2.67
N ILE A 12 9.57 -11.65 2.56
CA ILE A 12 8.55 -11.77 1.50
C ILE A 12 7.45 -10.72 1.68
N LEU A 13 6.97 -10.51 2.91
CA LEU A 13 5.97 -9.49 3.21
C LEU A 13 6.46 -8.07 2.89
N ASP A 14 7.70 -7.74 3.25
CA ASP A 14 8.30 -6.44 2.91
C ASP A 14 8.36 -6.24 1.39
N GLY A 15 8.66 -7.28 0.62
CA GLY A 15 8.60 -7.26 -0.84
C GLY A 15 7.19 -7.01 -1.41
N VAL A 16 6.17 -7.68 -0.85
CA VAL A 16 4.77 -7.47 -1.24
C VAL A 16 4.31 -6.05 -0.91
N ILE A 17 4.66 -5.53 0.26
CA ILE A 17 4.35 -4.13 0.64
C ILE A 17 4.99 -3.16 -0.34
N GLN A 18 6.28 -3.33 -0.66
CA GLN A 18 6.97 -2.48 -1.62
C GLN A 18 6.33 -2.53 -3.02
N GLN A 19 5.88 -3.71 -3.44
CA GLN A 19 5.20 -3.89 -4.72
C GLN A 19 3.81 -3.23 -4.74
N ILE A 20 3.06 -3.26 -3.63
CA ILE A 20 1.79 -2.53 -3.52
C ILE A 20 2.03 -1.02 -3.58
N VAL A 21 3.02 -0.51 -2.83
CA VAL A 21 3.37 0.91 -2.82
C VAL A 21 3.85 1.39 -4.18
N SER A 22 4.63 0.59 -4.91
CA SER A 22 5.09 0.96 -6.26
C SER A 22 3.95 1.01 -7.27
N GLN A 23 2.99 0.07 -7.20
CA GLN A 23 1.79 0.10 -8.04
C GLN A 23 0.93 1.34 -7.78
N VAL A 24 0.81 1.79 -6.52
CA VAL A 24 0.11 3.04 -6.18
C VAL A 24 0.74 4.24 -6.88
N ARG A 25 2.07 4.38 -6.79
CA ARG A 25 2.79 5.50 -7.43
C ARG A 25 2.64 5.49 -8.95
N ILE A 26 2.66 4.31 -9.57
CA ILE A 26 2.45 4.18 -11.01
C ILE A 26 1.05 4.70 -11.42
N VAL A 27 0.00 4.38 -10.65
CA VAL A 27 -1.36 4.85 -10.97
C VAL A 27 -1.50 6.37 -10.77
N GLU A 28 -0.82 6.94 -9.78
CA GLU A 28 -0.81 8.38 -9.54
C GLU A 28 -0.09 9.14 -10.67
N ASP A 29 1.16 8.75 -10.94
CA ASP A 29 2.06 9.48 -11.84
C ASP A 29 1.78 9.18 -13.32
N ALA A 30 1.47 7.92 -13.66
CA ALA A 30 1.33 7.51 -15.06
C ALA A 30 -0.08 7.71 -15.61
N VAL A 31 -1.10 7.82 -14.74
CA VAL A 31 -2.51 7.84 -15.18
C VAL A 31 -3.21 9.10 -14.72
N THR A 32 -3.24 9.39 -13.42
CA THR A 32 -4.05 10.51 -12.89
C THR A 32 -3.51 11.88 -13.30
N GLY A 33 -2.18 12.07 -13.24
CA GLY A 33 -1.53 13.31 -13.66
C GLY A 33 -1.75 13.65 -15.14
N PRO A 34 -1.41 12.75 -16.09
CA PRO A 34 -1.63 12.97 -17.52
C PRO A 34 -3.10 13.18 -17.88
N LEU A 35 -4.03 12.42 -17.26
CA LEU A 35 -5.46 12.59 -17.52
C LEU A 35 -5.97 13.97 -17.09
N ARG A 36 -5.55 14.48 -15.93
CA ARG A 36 -5.87 15.86 -15.52
C ARG A 36 -5.30 16.90 -16.48
N GLY A 37 -4.09 16.66 -17.01
CA GLY A 37 -3.46 17.51 -18.01
C GLY A 37 -4.28 17.56 -19.31
N ILE A 38 -4.73 16.41 -19.81
CA ILE A 38 -5.56 16.31 -21.02
C ILE A 38 -6.91 17.00 -20.81
N VAL A 39 -7.59 16.77 -19.68
CA VAL A 39 -8.84 17.45 -19.33
C VAL A 39 -8.64 18.97 -19.28
N GLY A 40 -7.54 19.44 -18.68
CA GLY A 40 -7.20 20.87 -18.63
C GLY A 40 -7.00 21.50 -20.02
N GLN A 41 -6.38 20.78 -20.95
CA GLN A 41 -6.24 21.22 -22.35
C GLN A 41 -7.58 21.30 -23.07
N ILE A 42 -8.50 20.37 -22.79
CA ILE A 42 -9.85 20.40 -23.37
C ILE A 42 -10.64 21.58 -22.83
N VAL A 43 -10.57 21.84 -21.52
CA VAL A 43 -11.19 23.00 -20.88
C VAL A 43 -10.63 24.33 -21.39
N SER A 44 -9.34 24.40 -21.71
CA SER A 44 -8.72 25.59 -22.32
C SER A 44 -9.07 25.80 -23.80
N GLY A 45 -9.88 24.91 -24.37
CA GLY A 45 -10.45 25.04 -25.70
C GLY A 45 -9.65 24.38 -26.81
N ALA A 46 -8.71 23.47 -26.49
CA ALA A 46 -8.04 22.64 -27.50
C ALA A 46 -9.04 21.72 -28.22
N TRP A 47 -10.14 21.35 -27.55
CA TRP A 47 -11.27 20.64 -28.13
C TRP A 47 -12.58 21.29 -27.64
N LYS A 48 -13.49 21.57 -28.57
CA LYS A 48 -14.74 22.29 -28.32
C LYS A 48 -15.94 21.52 -28.86
N GLY A 49 -17.11 21.76 -28.27
CA GLY A 49 -18.39 21.15 -28.63
C GLY A 49 -18.91 20.20 -27.55
N ASP A 50 -20.16 19.75 -27.71
CA ASP A 50 -20.88 18.96 -26.69
C ASP A 50 -20.14 17.69 -26.26
N GLY A 51 -19.44 17.03 -27.19
CA GLY A 51 -18.62 15.85 -26.88
C GLY A 51 -17.44 16.17 -25.96
N ALA A 52 -16.82 17.33 -26.13
CA ALA A 52 -15.73 17.79 -25.27
C ALA A 52 -16.24 18.08 -23.85
N THR A 53 -17.39 18.75 -23.74
CA THR A 53 -18.05 19.02 -22.45
C THR A 53 -18.42 17.72 -21.73
N ARG A 54 -19.10 16.79 -22.42
CA ARG A 54 -19.48 15.49 -21.84
C ARG A 54 -18.28 14.68 -21.39
N PHE A 55 -17.21 14.67 -22.18
CA PHE A 55 -15.97 14.00 -21.80
C PHE A 55 -15.35 14.62 -20.54
N VAL A 56 -15.24 15.95 -20.49
CA VAL A 56 -14.72 16.65 -19.30
C VAL A 56 -15.59 16.35 -18.07
N ASP A 57 -16.91 16.34 -18.24
CA ASP A 57 -17.86 16.04 -17.18
C ASP A 57 -17.65 14.61 -16.66
N GLU A 58 -17.67 13.60 -17.53
CA GLU A 58 -17.46 12.18 -17.17
C GLU A 58 -16.10 11.94 -16.52
N MET A 59 -15.06 12.58 -17.05
CA MET A 59 -13.71 12.51 -16.48
C MET A 59 -13.65 13.08 -15.07
N ASN A 60 -14.33 14.19 -14.82
CA ASN A 60 -14.34 14.85 -13.51
C ASN A 60 -15.30 14.21 -12.51
N SER A 61 -16.42 13.66 -12.97
CA SER A 61 -17.48 13.11 -12.11
C SER A 61 -17.26 11.64 -11.76
N GLU A 62 -16.67 10.86 -12.66
CA GLU A 62 -16.55 9.41 -12.48
C GLU A 62 -15.10 8.92 -12.57
N VAL A 63 -14.41 9.18 -13.69
CA VAL A 63 -13.14 8.50 -13.98
C VAL A 63 -12.02 8.92 -13.03
N ILE A 64 -11.75 10.23 -12.89
CA ILE A 64 -10.70 10.73 -11.98
C ILE A 64 -11.02 10.37 -10.52
N PRO A 65 -12.26 10.59 -10.00
CA PRO A 65 -12.62 10.18 -8.66
C PRO A 65 -12.44 8.68 -8.40
N MET A 66 -12.80 7.82 -9.35
CA MET A 66 -12.64 6.37 -9.23
C MET A 66 -11.18 5.96 -9.15
N LEU A 67 -10.31 6.56 -9.97
CA LEU A 67 -8.86 6.34 -9.91
C LEU A 67 -8.28 6.77 -8.55
N VAL A 68 -8.71 7.92 -8.04
CA VAL A 68 -8.33 8.39 -6.69
C VAL A 68 -8.79 7.42 -5.61
N ASN A 69 -9.99 6.87 -5.71
CA ASN A 69 -10.48 5.87 -4.77
C ASN A 69 -9.63 4.59 -4.78
N ILE A 70 -9.26 4.08 -5.96
CA ILE A 70 -8.38 2.91 -6.09
C ILE A 70 -7.02 3.16 -5.41
N MET A 71 -6.45 4.35 -5.60
CA MET A 71 -5.21 4.75 -4.93
C MET A 71 -5.37 4.74 -3.41
N ASN A 72 -6.44 5.35 -2.89
CA ASN A 72 -6.70 5.42 -1.45
C ASN A 72 -6.87 4.02 -0.82
N VAL A 73 -7.60 3.13 -1.49
CA VAL A 73 -7.79 1.74 -1.06
C VAL A 73 -6.44 1.02 -0.99
N ASN A 74 -5.60 1.15 -2.02
CA ASN A 74 -4.29 0.50 -2.06
C ASN A 74 -3.32 1.06 -0.99
N GLN A 75 -3.33 2.37 -0.73
CA GLN A 75 -2.57 2.96 0.38
C GLN A 75 -3.06 2.45 1.74
N GLY A 76 -4.37 2.29 1.90
CA GLY A 76 -4.99 1.69 3.08
C GLY A 76 -4.51 0.26 3.31
N TYR A 77 -4.47 -0.57 2.25
CA TYR A 77 -3.92 -1.92 2.32
C TYR A 77 -2.45 -1.96 2.69
N ALA A 78 -1.61 -1.14 2.04
CA ALA A 78 -0.18 -1.07 2.36
C ALA A 78 0.04 -0.72 3.85
N SER A 79 -0.72 0.25 4.36
CA SER A 79 -0.67 0.66 5.77
C SER A 79 -1.13 -0.45 6.71
N ALA A 80 -2.21 -1.17 6.36
CA ALA A 80 -2.71 -2.28 7.15
C ALA A 80 -1.71 -3.44 7.23
N ILE A 81 -1.07 -3.78 6.10
CA ILE A 81 -0.05 -4.83 6.05
C ILE A 81 1.18 -4.42 6.89
N SER A 82 1.64 -3.18 6.77
CA SER A 82 2.76 -2.66 7.58
C SER A 82 2.47 -2.76 9.09
N ARG A 83 1.26 -2.38 9.53
CA ARG A 83 0.85 -2.53 10.94
C ARG A 83 0.81 -4.00 11.38
N SER A 84 0.34 -4.90 10.52
CA SER A 84 0.34 -6.35 10.81
C SER A 84 1.75 -6.90 10.98
N VAL A 85 2.70 -6.49 10.13
CA VAL A 85 4.12 -6.87 10.26
C VAL A 85 4.70 -6.40 11.58
N GLU A 86 4.44 -5.15 12.00
CA GLU A 86 4.96 -4.67 13.28
C GLU A 86 4.37 -5.43 14.48
N ARG A 87 3.08 -5.75 14.44
CA ARG A 87 2.44 -6.61 15.47
C ARG A 87 3.09 -7.99 15.53
N MET A 88 3.39 -8.60 14.39
CA MET A 88 4.08 -9.89 14.34
C MET A 88 5.50 -9.80 14.92
N ARG A 89 6.27 -8.73 14.61
CA ARG A 89 7.59 -8.49 15.20
C ARG A 89 7.51 -8.31 16.72
N GLN A 90 6.48 -7.61 17.20
CA GLN A 90 6.25 -7.47 18.64
C GLN A 90 5.94 -8.80 19.31
N ALA A 91 5.10 -9.63 18.70
CA ALA A 91 4.78 -10.96 19.20
C ALA A 91 6.02 -11.87 19.23
N GLU A 92 6.90 -11.80 18.23
CA GLU A 92 8.18 -12.53 18.21
C GLU A 92 9.10 -12.12 19.37
N ARG A 93 9.23 -10.81 19.62
CA ARG A 93 10.03 -10.29 20.73
C ARG A 93 9.51 -10.81 22.07
N GLN A 94 8.20 -10.81 22.27
CA GLN A 94 7.56 -11.34 23.48
C GLN A 94 7.78 -12.85 23.63
N ALA A 95 7.58 -13.62 22.56
CA ALA A 95 7.77 -15.07 22.58
C ALA A 95 9.23 -15.45 22.88
N THR A 96 10.19 -14.71 22.33
CA THR A 96 11.62 -14.92 22.59
C THR A 96 11.98 -14.63 24.05
N GLN A 97 11.47 -13.52 24.61
CA GLN A 97 11.67 -13.18 26.03
C GLN A 97 11.06 -14.23 26.95
N ALA A 98 9.85 -14.72 26.64
CA ALA A 98 9.20 -15.78 27.40
C ALA A 98 9.99 -17.09 27.35
N ALA A 99 10.49 -17.47 26.17
CA ALA A 99 11.34 -18.65 26.00
C ALA A 99 12.65 -18.53 26.79
N GLN A 100 13.30 -17.37 26.77
CA GLN A 100 14.51 -17.11 27.56
C GLN A 100 14.24 -17.26 29.06
N THR A 101 13.13 -16.67 29.54
CA THR A 101 12.71 -16.77 30.94
C THR A 101 12.47 -18.24 31.36
N LEU A 102 11.83 -19.02 30.49
CA LEU A 102 11.62 -20.45 30.74
C LEU A 102 12.95 -21.21 30.80
N MET A 103 13.89 -20.93 29.90
CA MET A 103 15.22 -21.53 29.91
C MET A 103 16.00 -21.19 31.18
N ASP A 104 15.92 -19.94 31.65
CA ASP A 104 16.59 -19.49 32.87
C ASP A 104 16.00 -20.18 34.11
N VAL A 105 14.67 -20.33 34.19
CA VAL A 105 13.99 -21.09 35.25
C VAL A 105 14.40 -22.56 35.21
N PHE A 106 14.39 -23.20 34.03
CA PHE A 106 14.80 -24.60 33.90
C PHE A 106 16.28 -24.80 34.26
N GLY A 107 17.17 -23.86 33.91
CA GLY A 107 18.59 -23.92 34.26
C GLY A 107 18.92 -23.57 35.71
N GLN A 108 17.96 -23.08 36.50
CA GLN A 108 18.11 -22.92 37.94
C GLN A 108 17.63 -24.16 38.73
N ILE A 109 16.78 -24.99 38.13
CA ILE A 109 16.19 -26.17 38.78
C ILE A 109 17.03 -27.43 38.53
N PHE A 110 17.85 -27.44 37.47
CA PHE A 110 18.84 -28.48 37.15
C PHE A 110 20.26 -27.94 37.23
#